data_AF-A0AAE0UH84-F1
#
_entry.id   AF-A0AAE0UH84-F1
#
_cell.length_a   1.000
_cell.length_b   1.000
_cell.length_c   1.000
_cell.angle_alpha   90.00
_cell.angle_beta   90.00
_cell.angle_gamma   90.00
#
_symmetry.space_group_name_H-M   'P 1'
#
loop_
_entity.id
_entity.type
_entity.pdbx_description
1 polymer ?
#
loop_
_entity_poly.entity_id
_entity_poly.type
_entity_poly.pdbx_seq_one_letter_code
_entity_poly.pdbx_strand_id
1 'polypeptide(L)'
;MIQRNHHHGSLTCPSLPAHRFTESRYPSARRSPHAKMTDLETLLEEKLASEGIDLMAEPYSDKHGRCGIPRLLVQRYSEDFQQPLKVVASTLDQIRVKQLRKEHRMAIPSGGLTDMCRKPVSPVHFSSISDWLVSIGMPMYSDLLLAAGYDSLSRLSALTEAAVRKAGLQEERHIRRLLSEARLIAASSAAQT
;
A
#
# COMPACT_ATOMS: atom_id res chain seq x y z
N MET A 1 68.67 -35.52 32.17
CA MET A 1 67.95 -36.16 33.30
C MET A 1 67.88 -35.16 34.45
N ILE A 2 66.71 -34.60 34.75
CA ILE A 2 66.27 -34.10 36.06
C ILE A 2 64.77 -33.84 35.92
N GLN A 3 64.01 -34.43 36.83
CA GLN A 3 62.56 -34.42 36.93
C GLN A 3 62.25 -33.88 38.33
N ARG A 4 61.33 -32.91 38.45
CA ARG A 4 60.62 -32.53 39.69
C ARG A 4 59.22 -32.07 39.27
N ASN A 5 58.19 -32.88 39.50
CA ASN A 5 57.44 -33.13 40.74
C ASN A 5 56.38 -32.04 41.00
N HIS A 6 55.10 -32.42 40.97
CA HIS A 6 54.32 -32.52 42.21
C HIS A 6 53.01 -33.32 42.06
N HIS A 7 52.83 -34.24 43.02
CA HIS A 7 51.58 -34.86 43.49
C HIS A 7 50.48 -33.82 43.78
N HIS A 8 49.18 -34.11 43.90
CA HIS A 8 48.52 -35.19 44.65
C HIS A 8 46.99 -35.13 44.38
N GLY A 9 46.27 -36.24 44.59
CA GLY A 9 44.88 -36.18 45.06
C GLY A 9 43.79 -36.76 44.16
N SER A 10 43.56 -38.07 44.31
CA SER A 10 42.31 -38.75 43.94
C SER A 10 41.23 -38.43 44.97
N LEU A 11 40.01 -38.09 44.52
CA LEU A 11 38.77 -38.41 45.23
C LEU A 11 37.64 -38.66 44.22
N THR A 12 37.09 -39.87 44.32
CA THR A 12 35.85 -40.38 43.74
C THR A 12 34.62 -39.59 44.18
N CYS A 13 33.62 -39.41 43.30
CA CYS A 13 32.20 -39.41 43.69
C CYS A 13 31.29 -39.74 42.48
N PRO A 14 30.11 -40.35 42.72
CA PRO A 14 29.37 -41.13 41.73
C PRO A 14 28.20 -40.39 41.06
N SER A 15 27.70 -41.03 40.01
CA SER A 15 26.52 -40.77 39.17
C SER A 15 25.24 -40.27 39.87
N LEU A 16 24.59 -39.28 39.24
CA LEU A 16 23.15 -38.98 39.37
C LEU A 16 22.54 -38.73 37.97
N PRO A 17 21.22 -38.97 37.79
CA PRO A 17 20.62 -39.38 36.54
C PRO A 17 20.22 -38.24 35.60
N ALA A 18 20.09 -38.61 34.33
CA ALA A 18 19.63 -37.79 33.21
C ALA A 18 18.23 -37.20 33.45
N HIS A 19 18.17 -35.87 33.67
CA HIS A 19 16.96 -35.10 33.43
C HIS A 19 16.98 -34.53 32.01
N ARG A 20 16.24 -35.25 31.18
CA ARG A 20 15.61 -34.87 29.90
C ARG A 20 15.48 -33.35 29.70
N PHE A 21 16.42 -32.74 29.01
CA PHE A 21 16.16 -31.47 28.32
C PHE A 21 15.43 -31.81 27.01
N THR A 22 14.13 -31.51 26.97
CA THR A 22 13.38 -31.50 25.72
C THR A 22 13.94 -30.38 24.85
N GLU A 23 14.69 -30.75 23.82
CA GLU A 23 15.07 -29.90 22.72
C GLU A 23 13.78 -29.38 22.06
N SER A 24 13.42 -28.13 22.36
CA SER A 24 12.37 -27.44 21.64
C SER A 24 12.90 -27.14 20.24
N ARG A 25 12.70 -28.11 19.34
CA ARG A 25 12.80 -27.89 17.89
C ARG A 25 11.66 -26.96 17.50
N TYR A 26 11.89 -25.66 17.62
CA TYR A 26 11.14 -24.72 16.80
C TYR A 26 11.60 -24.91 15.36
N PRO A 27 10.72 -25.32 14.43
CA PRO A 27 11.05 -25.22 13.03
C PRO A 27 11.15 -23.72 12.73
N SER A 28 12.37 -23.21 12.53
CA SER A 28 12.56 -21.96 11.80
C SER A 28 12.21 -22.25 10.35
N ALA A 29 10.90 -22.28 10.07
CA ALA A 29 10.40 -22.20 8.72
C ALA A 29 10.80 -20.82 8.20
N ARG A 30 11.93 -20.76 7.48
CA ARG A 30 12.19 -19.66 6.54
C ARG A 30 11.08 -19.71 5.49
N ARG A 31 9.93 -19.11 5.80
CA ARG A 31 8.89 -18.84 4.82
C ARG A 31 9.47 -17.81 3.87
N SER A 32 9.67 -18.22 2.63
CA SER A 32 10.20 -17.36 1.58
C SER A 32 9.33 -16.11 1.48
N PRO A 33 9.90 -14.90 1.51
CA PRO A 33 9.14 -13.67 1.28
C PRO A 33 8.39 -13.70 -0.06
N HIS A 34 8.85 -14.50 -1.02
CA HIS A 34 8.19 -14.69 -2.32
C HIS A 34 6.76 -15.23 -2.22
N ALA A 35 6.48 -16.16 -1.29
CA ALA A 35 5.14 -16.72 -1.16
C ALA A 35 4.12 -15.68 -0.66
N LYS A 36 4.55 -14.75 0.21
CA LYS A 36 3.72 -13.62 0.65
C LYS A 36 3.54 -12.56 -0.44
N MET A 37 4.53 -12.40 -1.33
CA MET A 37 4.45 -11.44 -2.43
C MET A 37 3.46 -11.89 -3.51
N THR A 38 3.47 -13.15 -3.92
CA THR A 38 2.52 -13.68 -4.91
C THR A 38 1.07 -13.62 -4.40
N ASP A 39 0.87 -13.85 -3.11
CA ASP A 39 -0.42 -13.68 -2.44
C ASP A 39 -0.91 -12.23 -2.50
N LEU A 40 -0.06 -11.26 -2.13
CA LEU A 40 -0.40 -9.83 -2.20
C LEU A 40 -0.65 -9.34 -3.63
N GLU A 41 0.13 -9.80 -4.61
CA GLU A 41 -0.05 -9.44 -6.01
C GLU A 41 -1.45 -9.81 -6.50
N THR A 42 -1.88 -11.04 -6.21
CA THR A 42 -3.21 -11.56 -6.59
C THR A 42 -4.33 -10.75 -5.91
N LEU A 43 -4.21 -10.51 -4.60
CA LEU A 43 -5.18 -9.72 -3.84
C LEU A 43 -5.32 -8.28 -4.37
N LEU A 44 -4.20 -7.67 -4.77
CA LEU A 44 -4.22 -6.33 -5.36
C LEU A 44 -4.82 -6.33 -6.77
N GLU A 45 -4.53 -7.34 -7.60
CA GLU A 45 -5.16 -7.48 -8.93
C GLU A 45 -6.68 -7.62 -8.82
N GLU A 46 -7.16 -8.48 -7.92
CA GLU A 46 -8.59 -8.66 -7.66
C GLU A 46 -9.25 -7.36 -7.16
N LYS A 47 -8.58 -6.65 -6.24
CA LYS A 47 -9.09 -5.40 -5.69
C LYS A 47 -9.13 -4.28 -6.72
N LEU A 48 -8.08 -4.11 -7.51
CA LEU A 48 -8.03 -3.16 -8.63
C LEU A 48 -9.17 -3.42 -9.61
N ALA A 49 -9.38 -4.69 -9.99
CA ALA A 49 -10.47 -5.08 -10.89
C ALA A 49 -11.86 -4.77 -10.28
N SER A 50 -12.08 -5.10 -9.01
CA SER A 50 -13.34 -4.82 -8.31
C SER A 50 -13.66 -3.31 -8.21
N GLU A 51 -12.63 -2.47 -8.24
CA GLU A 51 -12.74 -1.02 -8.14
C GLU A 51 -12.66 -0.31 -9.49
N GLY A 52 -12.57 -1.06 -10.59
CA GLY A 52 -12.49 -0.51 -11.95
C GLY A 52 -11.20 0.27 -12.23
N ILE A 53 -10.10 -0.08 -11.55
CA ILE A 53 -8.81 0.62 -11.70
C ILE A 53 -7.94 -0.12 -12.72
N ASP A 54 -7.78 0.46 -13.90
CA ASP A 54 -6.83 0.00 -14.92
C ASP A 54 -5.49 0.74 -14.78
N LEU A 55 -4.46 0.04 -14.29
CA LEU A 55 -3.12 0.62 -14.13
C LEU A 55 -2.41 0.91 -15.47
N MET A 56 -2.88 0.37 -16.59
CA MET A 56 -2.31 0.59 -17.92
C MET A 56 -2.78 1.91 -18.56
N ALA A 57 -3.86 2.51 -18.03
CA ALA A 57 -4.45 3.74 -18.52
C ALA A 57 -3.86 4.98 -17.82
N GLU A 58 -4.06 6.16 -18.43
CA GLU A 58 -3.84 7.42 -17.71
C GLU A 58 -4.85 7.55 -16.57
N PRO A 59 -4.45 8.11 -15.40
CA PRO A 59 -3.14 8.70 -15.10
C PRO A 59 -2.13 7.72 -14.48
N TYR A 60 -2.43 6.43 -14.37
CA TYR A 60 -1.57 5.45 -13.69
C TYR A 60 -0.34 5.05 -14.51
N SER A 61 -0.43 5.11 -15.84
CA SER A 61 0.68 4.96 -16.78
C SER A 61 0.63 6.03 -17.88
N ASP A 62 1.73 6.74 -18.09
CA ASP A 62 1.83 7.68 -19.22
C ASP A 62 2.11 6.94 -20.55
N LYS A 63 1.98 7.66 -21.68
CA LYS A 63 2.31 7.14 -23.02
C LYS A 63 3.76 6.62 -23.19
N HIS A 64 4.66 6.98 -22.28
CA HIS A 64 6.06 6.55 -22.29
C HIS A 64 6.30 5.35 -21.33
N GLY A 65 5.25 4.85 -20.67
CA GLY A 65 5.33 3.72 -19.74
C GLY A 65 5.78 4.10 -18.33
N ARG A 66 5.86 5.40 -17.99
CA ARG A 66 6.22 5.86 -16.64
C ARG A 66 5.07 5.63 -15.68
N CYS A 67 5.42 5.29 -14.44
CA CYS A 67 4.48 5.09 -13.35
C CYS A 67 3.90 6.44 -12.89
N GLY A 68 2.58 6.56 -12.90
CA GLY A 68 1.80 7.70 -12.39
C GLY A 68 0.86 7.32 -11.25
N ILE A 69 1.07 6.17 -10.60
CA ILE A 69 0.21 5.66 -9.53
C ILE A 69 0.14 6.68 -8.37
N PRO A 70 -1.07 7.19 -8.01
CA PRO A 70 -1.23 8.15 -6.94
C PRO A 70 -0.75 7.61 -5.59
N ARG A 71 0.01 8.43 -4.85
CA ARG A 71 0.50 8.05 -3.51
C ARG A 71 -0.62 7.70 -2.54
N LEU A 72 -1.77 8.38 -2.64
CA LEU A 72 -2.92 8.13 -1.80
C LEU A 72 -3.57 6.76 -2.08
N LEU A 73 -3.52 6.26 -3.32
CA LEU A 73 -3.94 4.89 -3.65
C LEU A 73 -3.04 3.86 -2.95
N VAL A 74 -1.73 4.06 -3.02
CA VAL A 74 -0.76 3.18 -2.33
C VAL A 74 -0.98 3.19 -0.81
N GLN A 75 -1.24 4.36 -0.23
CA GLN A 75 -1.55 4.45 1.20
C GLN A 75 -2.83 3.74 1.58
N ARG A 76 -3.89 3.90 0.79
CA ARG A 76 -5.17 3.21 1.02
C ARG A 76 -5.00 1.69 1.00
N TYR A 77 -4.36 1.15 -0.04
CA TYR A 77 -4.11 -0.29 -0.10
C TYR A 77 -3.13 -0.79 0.96
N SER A 78 -2.14 0.01 1.37
CA SER A 78 -1.30 -0.32 2.53
C SER A 78 -2.11 -0.47 3.82
N GLU A 79 -3.09 0.40 4.04
CA GLU A 79 -4.00 0.31 5.18
C GLU A 79 -4.96 -0.88 5.08
N ASP A 80 -5.52 -1.13 3.89
CA ASP A 80 -6.51 -2.19 3.66
C ASP A 80 -5.91 -3.59 3.79
N PHE A 81 -4.73 -3.81 3.18
CA PHE A 81 -4.04 -5.09 3.21
C PHE A 81 -3.06 -5.23 4.39
N GLN A 82 -2.95 -4.19 5.22
CA GLN A 82 -2.02 -4.13 6.37
C GLN A 82 -0.57 -4.46 5.98
N GLN A 83 -0.16 -4.00 4.79
CA GLN A 83 1.18 -4.22 4.25
C GLN A 83 2.00 -2.93 4.28
N PRO A 84 3.33 -2.99 4.39
CA PRO A 84 4.16 -1.79 4.33
C PRO A 84 4.00 -1.03 3.01
N LEU A 85 3.95 0.31 3.07
CA LEU A 85 3.83 1.18 1.89
C LEU A 85 4.80 0.81 0.76
N LYS A 86 6.06 0.49 1.12
CA LYS A 86 7.09 0.13 0.15
C LYS A 86 6.73 -1.14 -0.62
N VAL A 87 6.17 -2.13 0.08
CA VAL A 87 5.76 -3.40 -0.51
C VAL A 87 4.60 -3.16 -1.46
N VAL A 88 3.53 -2.48 -1.01
CA VAL A 88 2.37 -2.16 -1.85
C VAL A 88 2.75 -1.34 -3.08
N ALA A 89 3.58 -0.30 -2.92
CA ALA A 89 4.08 0.50 -4.04
C ALA A 89 4.80 -0.37 -5.09
N SER A 90 5.72 -1.23 -4.63
CA SER A 90 6.46 -2.12 -5.51
C SER A 90 5.58 -3.16 -6.18
N THR A 91 4.59 -3.71 -5.48
CA THR A 91 3.69 -4.74 -6.04
C THR A 91 2.74 -4.13 -7.06
N LEU A 92 2.16 -2.95 -6.80
CA LEU A 92 1.34 -2.23 -7.78
C LEU A 92 2.12 -1.90 -9.05
N ASP A 93 3.37 -1.46 -8.91
CA ASP A 93 4.21 -1.19 -10.06
C ASP A 93 4.62 -2.47 -10.82
N GLN A 94 4.83 -3.58 -10.11
CA GLN A 94 5.05 -4.90 -10.73
C GLN A 94 3.83 -5.34 -11.55
N ILE A 95 2.63 -5.24 -11.00
CA ILE A 95 1.36 -5.53 -11.70
C ILE A 95 1.26 -4.68 -12.97
N ARG A 96 1.45 -3.36 -12.84
CA ARG A 96 1.42 -2.41 -13.95
C ARG A 96 2.41 -2.76 -15.06
N VAL A 97 3.67 -3.02 -14.70
CA VAL A 97 4.73 -3.39 -15.66
C VAL A 97 4.42 -4.73 -16.32
N LYS A 98 3.93 -5.72 -15.57
CA LYS A 98 3.51 -7.03 -16.08
C LYS A 98 2.40 -6.88 -17.12
N GLN A 99 1.36 -6.10 -16.81
CA GLN A 99 0.23 -5.83 -17.70
C GLN A 99 0.66 -5.07 -18.96
N LEU A 100 1.42 -3.98 -18.84
CA LEU A 100 1.92 -3.22 -19.99
C LEU A 100 2.78 -4.08 -20.93
N ARG A 101 3.68 -4.91 -20.40
CA ARG A 101 4.54 -5.78 -21.20
C ARG A 101 3.75 -6.87 -21.92
N LYS A 102 2.68 -7.39 -21.30
CA LYS A 102 1.76 -8.34 -21.95
C LYS A 102 1.11 -7.74 -23.19
N GLU A 103 0.79 -6.45 -23.15
CA GLU A 103 0.27 -5.67 -24.29
C GLU A 103 1.36 -5.11 -25.22
N HIS A 104 2.62 -5.54 -25.06
CA HIS A 104 3.78 -5.06 -25.83
C HIS A 104 4.01 -3.54 -25.75
N ARG A 105 3.55 -2.89 -24.67
CA ARG A 105 3.73 -1.46 -24.42
C ARG A 105 5.00 -1.20 -23.63
N MET A 106 5.55 0.01 -23.78
CA MET A 106 6.67 0.46 -22.96
C MET A 106 6.27 0.48 -21.47
N ALA A 107 7.17 0.00 -20.62
CA ALA A 107 6.98 -0.02 -19.18
C ALA A 107 8.30 0.32 -18.48
N ILE A 108 8.34 1.46 -17.79
CA ILE A 108 9.47 1.93 -17.00
C ILE A 108 9.15 1.62 -15.54
N PRO A 109 9.80 0.64 -14.89
CA PRO A 109 9.60 0.36 -13.48
C PRO A 109 9.95 1.59 -12.64
N SER A 110 9.15 1.85 -11.62
CA SER A 110 9.46 2.80 -10.56
C SER A 110 10.57 2.23 -9.66
N GLY A 111 11.47 3.07 -9.15
CA GLY A 111 12.44 2.69 -8.11
C GLY A 111 11.81 2.48 -6.73
N GLY A 112 10.49 2.25 -6.65
CA GLY A 112 9.72 2.17 -5.40
C GLY A 112 9.36 3.54 -4.83
N LEU A 113 9.24 3.63 -3.49
CA LEU A 113 8.77 4.85 -2.80
C LEU A 113 9.63 6.10 -3.06
N THR A 114 10.92 5.93 -3.38
CA THR A 114 11.84 7.05 -3.62
C THR A 114 11.46 7.87 -4.85
N ASP A 115 10.88 7.22 -5.88
CA ASP A 115 10.40 7.90 -7.08
C ASP A 115 8.99 8.48 -6.93
N MET A 116 8.20 7.96 -5.98
CA MET A 116 6.87 8.49 -5.64
C MET A 116 6.91 9.80 -4.84
N CYS A 117 8.10 10.18 -4.33
CA CYS A 117 8.32 11.46 -3.67
C CYS A 117 8.59 12.62 -4.65
N ARG A 118 8.47 12.41 -5.98
CA ARG A 118 8.48 13.54 -6.92
C ARG A 118 7.34 14.48 -6.55
N LYS A 119 7.67 15.78 -6.46
CA LYS A 119 6.76 16.85 -6.05
C LYS A 119 5.41 16.70 -6.73
N PRO A 120 4.29 16.92 -6.00
CA PRO A 120 2.98 16.98 -6.64
C PRO A 120 3.08 17.92 -7.83
N VAL A 121 2.50 17.49 -8.96
CA VAL A 121 2.14 18.41 -10.04
C VAL A 121 1.42 19.58 -9.35
N SER A 122 1.86 20.80 -9.63
CA SER A 122 1.42 22.12 -9.15
C SER A 122 0.04 22.21 -8.47
N PRO A 123 -0.21 23.22 -7.58
CA PRO A 123 -1.43 23.35 -6.78
C PRO A 123 -2.68 22.98 -7.58
N VAL A 124 -3.36 21.96 -7.09
CA VAL A 124 -4.16 21.11 -7.95
C VAL A 124 -5.43 21.82 -8.41
N HIS A 125 -5.44 22.29 -9.66
CA HIS A 125 -6.68 22.54 -10.38
C HIS A 125 -7.13 21.19 -10.94
N PHE A 126 -7.84 20.41 -10.13
CA PHE A 126 -8.57 19.25 -10.65
C PHE A 126 -9.57 19.78 -11.69
N SER A 127 -9.65 19.17 -12.87
CA SER A 127 -10.64 19.55 -13.89
C SER A 127 -12.03 18.98 -13.61
N SER A 128 -12.10 17.88 -12.86
CA SER A 128 -13.34 17.18 -12.55
C SER A 128 -13.30 16.46 -11.20
N ILE A 129 -14.46 15.98 -10.74
CA ILE A 129 -14.57 15.10 -9.56
C ILE A 129 -13.85 13.78 -9.79
N SER A 130 -13.92 13.24 -11.01
CA SER A 130 -13.23 12.00 -11.36
C SER A 130 -11.72 12.14 -11.21
N ASP A 131 -11.14 13.27 -11.64
CA ASP A 131 -9.71 13.55 -11.47
C ASP A 131 -9.32 13.64 -9.98
N TRP A 132 -10.15 14.31 -9.18
CA TRP A 132 -9.95 14.38 -7.74
C TRP A 132 -10.02 13.00 -7.08
N LEU A 133 -11.05 12.21 -7.39
CA LEU A 133 -11.22 10.85 -6.86
C LEU A 133 -10.06 9.94 -7.23
N VAL A 134 -9.58 10.00 -8.47
CA VAL A 134 -8.37 9.27 -8.89
C VAL A 134 -7.17 9.70 -8.06
N SER A 135 -6.97 11.00 -7.83
CA SER A 135 -5.83 11.51 -7.06
C SER A 135 -5.79 11.04 -5.61
N ILE A 136 -6.96 10.85 -4.99
CA ILE A 136 -7.09 10.31 -3.62
C ILE A 136 -7.14 8.77 -3.59
N GLY A 137 -7.07 8.15 -4.76
CA GLY A 137 -7.07 6.71 -4.96
C GLY A 137 -8.44 6.07 -4.79
N MET A 138 -9.53 6.79 -5.06
CA MET A 138 -10.90 6.33 -4.84
C MET A 138 -11.83 6.52 -6.07
N PRO A 139 -11.39 6.15 -7.29
CA PRO A 139 -12.16 6.39 -8.52
C PRO A 139 -13.52 5.68 -8.56
N MET A 140 -13.68 4.55 -7.86
CA MET A 140 -14.91 3.74 -7.84
C MET A 140 -16.14 4.49 -7.29
N TYR A 141 -15.95 5.63 -6.60
CA TYR A 141 -17.04 6.42 -6.05
C TYR A 141 -17.54 7.54 -6.97
N SER A 142 -17.06 7.62 -8.21
CA SER A 142 -17.44 8.67 -9.16
C SER A 142 -18.95 8.70 -9.38
N ASP A 143 -19.56 7.57 -9.75
CA ASP A 143 -20.99 7.48 -10.02
C ASP A 143 -21.83 7.71 -8.77
N LEU A 144 -21.35 7.22 -7.62
CA LEU A 144 -22.03 7.38 -6.33
C LEU A 144 -22.12 8.86 -5.93
N LEU A 145 -21.01 9.60 -6.04
CA LEU A 145 -20.99 11.03 -5.71
C LEU A 145 -21.80 11.85 -6.72
N LEU A 146 -21.70 11.51 -8.01
CA LEU A 146 -22.48 12.18 -9.05
C LEU A 146 -23.99 11.99 -8.82
N ALA A 147 -24.43 10.77 -8.53
CA ALA A 147 -25.83 10.46 -8.23
C ALA A 147 -26.33 11.15 -6.94
N ALA A 148 -25.43 11.41 -5.99
CA ALA A 148 -25.72 12.18 -4.78
C ALA A 148 -25.73 13.71 -5.00
N GLY A 149 -25.52 14.18 -6.24
CA GLY A 149 -25.53 15.59 -6.61
C GLY A 149 -24.21 16.32 -6.36
N TYR A 150 -23.13 15.59 -6.12
CA TYR A 150 -21.78 16.15 -6.13
C TYR A 150 -21.21 15.99 -7.54
N ASP A 151 -21.46 17.00 -8.38
CA ASP A 151 -21.09 17.07 -9.80
C ASP A 151 -19.94 18.05 -10.10
N SER A 152 -19.53 18.83 -9.10
CA SER A 152 -18.51 19.87 -9.20
C SER A 152 -17.66 19.96 -7.91
N LEU A 153 -16.42 20.42 -8.05
CA LEU A 153 -15.48 20.56 -6.92
C LEU A 153 -15.98 21.56 -5.87
N SER A 154 -16.72 22.58 -6.29
CA SER A 154 -17.36 23.54 -5.38
C SER A 154 -18.35 22.83 -4.45
N ARG A 155 -19.18 21.90 -4.97
CA ARG A 155 -20.09 21.10 -4.14
C ARG A 155 -19.35 20.14 -3.21
N LEU A 156 -18.21 19.59 -3.64
CA LEU A 156 -17.39 18.73 -2.77
C LEU A 156 -16.84 19.46 -1.54
N SER A 157 -16.60 20.76 -1.61
CA SER A 157 -16.19 21.53 -0.42
C SER A 157 -17.23 21.50 0.72
N ALA A 158 -18.50 21.24 0.39
CA ALA A 158 -19.61 21.07 1.33
C ALA A 158 -19.95 19.58 1.61
N LEU A 159 -19.06 18.65 1.26
CA LEU A 159 -19.26 17.22 1.51
C LEU A 159 -19.33 16.94 3.01
N THR A 160 -20.40 16.27 3.44
CA THR A 160 -20.61 15.89 4.84
C THR A 160 -20.69 14.38 4.99
N GLU A 161 -20.35 13.89 6.19
CA GLU A 161 -20.45 12.46 6.51
C GLU A 161 -21.87 11.92 6.29
N ALA A 162 -22.87 12.66 6.76
CA ALA A 162 -24.28 12.28 6.61
C ALA A 162 -24.68 12.13 5.12
N ALA A 163 -24.21 13.02 4.25
CA ALA A 163 -24.49 12.94 2.81
C ALA A 163 -23.80 11.73 2.16
N VAL A 164 -22.53 11.48 2.49
CA VAL A 164 -21.76 10.34 1.96
C VAL A 164 -22.39 9.00 2.39
N ARG A 165 -22.85 8.90 3.65
CA ARG A 165 -23.57 7.71 4.15
C ARG A 165 -24.94 7.56 3.48
N LYS A 166 -25.68 8.65 3.30
CA LYS A 166 -26.98 8.64 2.60
C LYS A 166 -26.84 8.21 1.14
N ALA A 167 -25.71 8.55 0.51
CA ALA A 167 -25.37 8.10 -0.84
C ALA A 167 -25.01 6.60 -0.93
N GLY A 168 -24.96 5.89 0.20
CA GLY A 168 -24.73 4.45 0.26
C GLY A 168 -23.31 4.03 0.64
N LEU A 169 -22.40 4.98 0.87
CA LEU A 169 -21.02 4.67 1.22
C LEU A 169 -20.91 4.26 2.70
N GLN A 170 -20.50 3.01 2.95
CA GLN A 170 -20.46 2.42 4.30
C GLN A 170 -19.05 2.35 4.89
N GLU A 171 -18.03 2.34 4.04
CA GLU A 171 -16.68 1.98 4.46
C GLU A 171 -16.00 3.15 5.20
N GLU A 172 -15.86 3.00 6.52
CA GLU A 172 -15.46 4.08 7.42
C GLU A 172 -14.13 4.75 7.04
N ARG A 173 -13.15 3.96 6.61
CA ARG A 173 -11.84 4.47 6.18
C ARG A 173 -11.96 5.32 4.92
N HIS A 174 -12.80 4.90 3.97
CA HIS A 174 -13.06 5.64 2.74
C HIS A 174 -13.81 6.94 3.03
N ILE A 175 -14.81 6.92 3.92
CA ILE A 175 -15.52 8.12 4.36
C ILE A 175 -14.54 9.14 4.95
N ARG A 176 -13.68 8.71 5.90
CA ARG A 176 -12.70 9.60 6.53
C ARG A 176 -11.72 10.20 5.51
N ARG A 177 -11.25 9.41 4.55
CA ARG A 177 -10.35 9.88 3.49
C ARG A 177 -11.04 10.90 2.58
N LEU A 178 -12.24 10.60 2.09
CA LEU A 178 -13.04 11.53 1.27
C LEU A 178 -13.25 12.87 1.97
N LEU A 179 -13.69 12.86 3.22
CA LEU A 179 -13.97 14.08 3.97
C LEU A 179 -12.68 14.88 4.27
N SER A 180 -11.57 14.20 4.55
CA SER A 180 -10.30 14.86 4.82
C SER A 180 -9.76 15.56 3.58
N GLU A 181 -9.78 14.89 2.43
CA GLU A 181 -9.29 15.44 1.16
C GLU A 181 -10.21 16.51 0.58
N ALA A 182 -11.54 16.38 0.77
CA ALA A 182 -12.51 17.38 0.33
C ALA A 182 -12.32 18.73 1.07
N ARG A 183 -11.92 18.70 2.35
CA ARG A 183 -11.60 19.92 3.11
C ARG A 183 -10.38 20.66 2.57
N LEU A 184 -9.42 19.95 1.97
CA LEU A 184 -8.26 20.58 1.34
C LEU A 184 -8.64 21.38 0.09
N ILE A 185 -9.67 20.93 -0.65
CA ILE A 185 -10.26 21.71 -1.75
C ILE A 185 -10.86 23.01 -1.22
N ALA A 186 -11.63 22.92 -0.12
CA ALA A 186 -12.28 24.08 0.50
C ALA A 186 -11.26 25.13 0.99
N ALA A 187 -10.14 24.67 1.57
CA ALA A 187 -9.07 25.56 2.00
C ALA A 187 -8.33 26.22 0.82
N SER A 188 -8.17 25.50 -0.29
CA SER A 188 -7.51 26.00 -1.51
C SER A 188 -8.35 27.06 -2.24
N SER A 189 -9.69 26.91 -2.26
CA SER A 189 -10.58 27.91 -2.86
C SER A 189 -10.68 29.20 -2.04
N ALA A 190 -10.60 29.10 -0.70
CA ALA A 190 -10.63 30.26 0.20
C ALA A 190 -9.33 31.09 0.19
N ALA A 191 -8.19 30.49 -0.19
CA ALA A 191 -6.90 31.19 -0.26
C ALA A 191 -6.68 31.97 -1.55
N GLN A 192 -7.62 31.90 -2.51
CA GLN A 192 -7.55 32.56 -3.82
C GLN A 192 -8.47 33.79 -3.94
N THR A 193 -9.18 34.16 -2.87
CA THR A 193 -10.01 35.36 -2.73
C THR A 193 -9.32 36.42 -1.89
#